data_AF-A0A2A5SNJ1-F1
#
_entry.id   AF-A0A2A5SNJ1-F1
#
_cell.length_a   1.000
_cell.length_b   1.000
_cell.length_c   1.000
_cell.angle_alpha   90.00
_cell.angle_beta   90.00
_cell.angle_gamma   90.00
#
_symmetry.space_group_name_H-M   'P 1'
#
loop_
_entity.id
_entity.type
_entity.pdbx_description
1 polymer ?
#
loop_
_entity_poly.entity_id
_entity_poly.type
_entity_poly.pdbx_seq_one_letter_code
_entity_poly.pdbx_strand_id
1 'polypeptide(L)'
;MIKAIDVLRVMAEHKESEFEFRIYSPNTEQGYSDTELSKLPAYVEAHSTLAKLRGDEKMTIQVTEFFESDFQTIASFKMDGQLICERKAYGQPMEIVNEALFEQGAYSEMLEQQFMGLRTGRTIFVPEMNENFANGLMKEFIASRKNETK
;
A
#
# COMPACT_ATOMS: atom_id res chain seq x y z
N MET A 1 0.46 -4.56 -11.53
CA MET A 1 -0.78 -4.05 -10.93
C MET A 1 -0.65 -4.22 -9.44
N ILE A 2 -0.67 -3.13 -8.68
CA ILE A 2 -0.56 -3.20 -7.22
C ILE A 2 -1.92 -3.43 -6.57
N LYS A 3 -1.92 -4.13 -5.44
CA LYS A 3 -3.08 -4.40 -4.61
C LYS A 3 -3.07 -3.49 -3.39
N ALA A 4 -4.20 -3.44 -2.68
CA ALA A 4 -4.32 -2.73 -1.41
C ALA A 4 -3.19 -3.09 -0.43
N ILE A 5 -2.83 -4.37 -0.36
CA ILE A 5 -1.78 -4.86 0.56
C ILE A 5 -0.40 -4.28 0.24
N ASP A 6 -0.08 -4.07 -1.03
CA ASP A 6 1.21 -3.48 -1.43
C ASP A 6 1.32 -2.03 -0.92
N VAL A 7 0.25 -1.26 -1.04
CA VAL A 7 0.21 0.12 -0.53
C VAL A 7 0.25 0.14 1.00
N LEU A 8 -0.48 -0.76 1.67
CA LEU A 8 -0.43 -0.88 3.13
C LEU A 8 0.98 -1.24 3.63
N ARG A 9 1.71 -2.10 2.91
CA ARG A 9 3.11 -2.42 3.21
C ARG A 9 3.99 -1.17 3.12
N VAL A 10 3.91 -0.42 2.02
CA VAL A 10 4.66 0.84 1.85
C VAL A 10 4.34 1.82 2.99
N MET A 11 3.06 1.97 3.36
CA MET A 11 2.67 2.82 4.49
C MET A 11 3.24 2.36 5.83
N ALA A 12 3.35 1.05 6.04
CA ALA A 12 3.92 0.49 7.27
C ALA A 12 5.45 0.66 7.33
N GLU A 13 6.14 0.48 6.21
CA GLU A 13 7.60 0.64 6.08
C GLU A 13 8.03 2.11 6.20
N HIS A 14 7.18 3.04 5.75
CA HIS A 14 7.40 4.49 5.80
C HIS A 14 6.42 5.18 6.77
N LYS A 15 6.25 4.58 7.95
CA LYS A 15 5.28 5.08 8.95
C LYS A 15 5.57 6.51 9.43
N GLU A 16 6.76 7.06 9.21
CA GLU A 16 7.14 8.43 9.54
C GLU A 16 6.69 9.46 8.49
N SER A 17 6.22 9.02 7.33
CA SER A 17 5.75 9.88 6.24
C SER A 17 4.26 10.19 6.34
N GLU A 18 3.84 11.33 5.78
CA GLU A 18 2.43 11.62 5.53
C GLU A 18 2.01 10.99 4.20
N PHE A 19 0.85 10.34 4.20
CA PHE A 19 0.24 9.82 2.98
C PHE A 19 -0.99 10.64 2.62
N GLU A 20 -1.13 10.98 1.34
CA GLU A 20 -2.33 11.62 0.81
C GLU A 20 -2.91 10.75 -0.31
N PHE A 21 -4.23 10.59 -0.34
CA PHE A 21 -4.90 9.91 -1.43
C PHE A 21 -6.14 10.63 -1.92
N ARG A 22 -6.41 10.47 -3.21
CA ARG A 22 -7.59 11.01 -3.89
C ARG A 22 -8.47 9.87 -4.32
N ILE A 23 -9.77 10.02 -4.11
CA ILE A 23 -10.78 9.08 -4.62
C ILE A 23 -11.50 9.70 -5.81
N TYR A 24 -12.06 8.84 -6.66
CA TYR A 24 -12.95 9.29 -7.73
C TYR A 24 -14.23 9.91 -7.14
N SER A 25 -14.86 10.80 -7.89
CA SER A 25 -16.11 11.44 -7.46
C SER A 25 -17.29 10.49 -7.66
N PRO A 26 -18.44 10.73 -7.00
CA PRO A 26 -19.66 9.97 -7.25
C PRO A 26 -20.12 10.00 -8.71
N ASN A 27 -19.82 11.08 -9.45
CA ASN A 27 -20.14 11.16 -10.88
C ASN A 27 -19.34 10.12 -11.68
N THR A 28 -18.07 9.95 -11.33
CA THR A 28 -17.20 8.94 -11.95
C THR A 28 -17.67 7.53 -11.63
N GLU A 29 -18.02 7.26 -10.37
CA GLU A 29 -18.55 5.95 -9.97
C GLU A 29 -19.90 5.61 -10.65
N GLN A 30 -20.69 6.63 -11.01
CA GLN A 30 -21.94 6.49 -11.75
C GLN A 30 -21.75 6.48 -13.28
N GLY A 31 -20.51 6.58 -13.77
CA GLY A 31 -20.19 6.52 -15.20
C GLY A 31 -20.44 7.82 -15.98
N TYR A 32 -20.60 8.95 -15.30
CA TYR A 32 -20.74 10.28 -15.93
C TYR A 32 -19.39 10.93 -16.25
N SER A 33 -18.30 10.40 -15.69
CA SER A 33 -16.92 10.77 -15.99
C SER A 33 -16.02 9.55 -15.81
N ASP A 34 -14.86 9.54 -16.45
CA ASP A 34 -13.85 8.48 -16.26
C ASP A 34 -12.76 8.88 -15.26
N THR A 35 -12.63 10.18 -14.96
CA THR A 35 -11.46 10.73 -14.26
C THR A 35 -11.80 11.81 -13.22
N GLU A 36 -13.08 12.16 -13.04
CA GLU A 36 -13.46 13.18 -12.06
C GLU A 36 -13.13 12.68 -10.64
N LEU A 37 -12.48 13.54 -9.85
CA LEU A 37 -12.03 13.26 -8.49
C LEU A 37 -12.92 13.93 -7.46
N SER A 38 -13.00 13.36 -6.25
CA SER A 38 -13.64 14.00 -5.11
C SER A 38 -13.00 15.36 -4.80
N LYS A 39 -13.74 16.28 -4.17
CA LYS A 39 -13.21 17.63 -3.92
C LYS A 39 -12.06 17.65 -2.93
N LEU A 40 -12.19 16.92 -1.82
CA LEU A 40 -11.23 16.92 -0.73
C LEU A 40 -10.34 15.68 -0.80
N PRO A 41 -9.01 15.84 -0.68
CA PRO A 41 -8.13 14.69 -0.48
C PRO A 41 -8.33 14.09 0.91
N ALA A 42 -8.10 12.78 1.02
CA ALA A 42 -7.90 12.14 2.29
C ALA A 42 -6.41 12.06 2.60
N TYR A 43 -6.06 12.07 3.88
CA TYR A 43 -4.67 11.99 4.32
C TYR A 43 -4.52 11.15 5.59
N VAL A 44 -3.33 10.61 5.78
CA VAL A 44 -2.91 9.81 6.93
C VAL A 44 -1.64 10.44 7.47
N GLU A 45 -1.72 10.93 8.70
CA GLU A 45 -0.58 11.56 9.38
C GLU A 45 0.53 10.54 9.66
N ALA A 46 1.75 11.04 9.80
CA ALA A 46 2.87 10.24 10.27
C ALA A 46 2.50 9.50 11.56
N HIS A 47 2.82 8.21 11.58
CA HIS A 47 2.57 7.24 12.64
C HIS A 47 1.09 6.94 12.90
N SER A 48 0.19 7.42 12.05
CA SER A 48 -1.24 7.14 12.12
C SER A 48 -1.64 5.96 11.25
N THR A 49 -2.74 5.33 11.63
CA THR A 49 -3.45 4.33 10.81
C THR A 49 -4.88 4.80 10.48
N LEU A 50 -5.18 6.05 10.81
CA LEU A 50 -6.47 6.71 10.57
C LEU A 50 -6.34 7.67 9.39
N ALA A 51 -7.18 7.47 8.38
CA ALA A 51 -7.39 8.43 7.32
C ALA A 51 -8.40 9.49 7.77
N LYS A 52 -8.10 10.74 7.41
CA LYS A 52 -8.92 11.94 7.64
C LYS A 52 -9.18 12.64 6.31
N LEU A 53 -10.28 13.35 6.18
CA LEU A 53 -10.51 14.24 5.03
C LEU A 53 -9.91 15.62 5.30
N ARG A 54 -9.08 16.11 4.38
CA ARG A 54 -8.48 17.44 4.50
C ARG A 54 -9.61 18.48 4.40
N GLY A 55 -9.82 19.25 5.47
CA GLY A 55 -10.91 20.23 5.57
C GLY A 55 -12.17 19.73 6.29
N ASP A 56 -12.26 18.44 6.60
CA ASP A 56 -13.28 17.87 7.50
C ASP A 56 -12.67 16.74 8.36
N GLU A 57 -11.87 17.15 9.35
CA GLU A 57 -11.10 16.25 10.21
C GLU A 57 -11.96 15.48 11.23
N LYS A 58 -13.27 15.75 11.30
CA LYS A 58 -14.19 15.03 12.19
C LYS A 58 -14.48 13.62 11.70
N MET A 59 -14.33 13.38 10.39
CA MET A 59 -14.51 12.07 9.79
C MET A 59 -13.17 11.35 9.77
N THR A 60 -13.07 10.28 10.55
CA THR A 60 -11.90 9.40 10.59
C THR A 60 -12.29 7.97 10.25
N ILE A 61 -11.43 7.27 9.51
CA ILE A 61 -11.64 5.87 9.16
C ILE A 61 -10.32 5.11 9.24
N GLN A 62 -10.38 3.85 9.67
CA GLN A 62 -9.21 2.99 9.68
C GLN A 62 -8.76 2.71 8.24
N VAL A 63 -7.49 2.99 7.92
CA VAL A 63 -6.97 2.84 6.54
C VAL A 63 -7.13 1.41 6.04
N THR A 64 -6.89 0.43 6.91
CA THR A 64 -7.02 -0.99 6.57
C THR A 64 -8.45 -1.37 6.22
N GLU A 65 -9.44 -0.83 6.93
CA GLU A 65 -10.86 -1.08 6.64
C GLU A 65 -11.24 -0.47 5.29
N PHE A 66 -10.86 0.79 5.07
CA PHE A 66 -11.15 1.50 3.83
C PHE A 66 -10.48 0.85 2.61
N PHE A 67 -9.24 0.37 2.72
CA PHE A 67 -8.55 -0.25 1.59
C PHE A 67 -9.05 -1.67 1.33
N GLU A 68 -9.56 -2.37 2.33
CA GLU A 68 -10.18 -3.67 2.12
C GLU A 68 -11.52 -3.56 1.36
N SER A 69 -12.33 -2.54 1.68
CA SER A 69 -13.62 -2.32 1.03
C SER A 69 -13.54 -1.56 -0.30
N ASP A 70 -12.77 -0.46 -0.34
CA ASP A 70 -12.96 0.61 -1.31
C ASP A 70 -11.69 0.99 -2.10
N PHE A 71 -10.64 0.16 -2.09
CA PHE A 71 -9.38 0.47 -2.79
C PHE A 71 -9.53 0.73 -4.30
N GLN A 72 -10.58 0.21 -4.94
CA GLN A 72 -10.86 0.48 -6.36
C GLN A 72 -11.32 1.92 -6.62
N THR A 73 -11.83 2.60 -5.60
CA THR A 73 -12.26 4.02 -5.68
C THR A 73 -11.09 4.98 -5.62
N ILE A 74 -9.91 4.52 -5.23
CA ILE A 74 -8.72 5.36 -5.07
C ILE A 74 -8.06 5.59 -6.43
N ALA A 75 -7.92 6.87 -6.77
CA ALA A 75 -7.32 7.34 -8.01
C ALA A 75 -5.81 7.55 -7.90
N SER A 76 -5.30 8.01 -6.76
CA SER A 76 -3.86 8.29 -6.63
C SER A 76 -3.41 8.30 -5.17
N PHE A 77 -2.14 7.97 -4.95
CA PHE A 77 -1.45 8.09 -3.68
C PHE A 77 -0.21 8.97 -3.78
N LYS A 78 0.02 9.76 -2.75
CA LYS A 78 1.24 10.52 -2.53
C LYS A 78 1.84 10.18 -1.18
N MET A 79 3.16 10.19 -1.11
CA MET A 79 3.95 10.13 0.12
C MET A 79 4.77 11.43 0.20
N ASP A 80 4.60 12.18 1.28
CA ASP A 80 5.26 13.48 1.49
C ASP A 80 5.12 14.43 0.28
N GLY A 81 3.93 14.42 -0.33
CA GLY A 81 3.59 15.23 -1.50
C GLY A 81 4.06 14.70 -2.86
N GLN A 82 4.86 13.63 -2.89
CA GLN A 82 5.31 12.98 -4.13
C GLN A 82 4.37 11.86 -4.55
N LEU A 83 3.97 11.83 -5.83
CA LEU A 83 3.11 10.78 -6.37
C LEU A 83 3.85 9.43 -6.41
N ILE A 84 3.27 8.41 -5.78
CA ILE A 84 3.89 7.07 -5.68
C ILE A 84 3.17 6.03 -6.54
N CYS A 85 1.85 6.16 -6.70
CA CYS A 85 1.04 5.33 -7.60
C CYS A 85 -0.26 6.04 -8.00
N GLU A 86 -0.80 5.68 -9.15
CA GLU A 86 -2.03 6.26 -9.70
C GLU A 86 -2.82 5.29 -10.59
N ARG A 87 -4.12 5.59 -10.74
CA ARG A 87 -5.01 5.03 -11.76
C ARG A 87 -5.30 6.13 -12.77
N LYS A 88 -5.08 5.81 -14.05
CA LYS A 88 -5.34 6.76 -15.15
C LYS A 88 -6.84 7.05 -15.34
N ALA A 89 -7.71 6.09 -15.02
CA ALA A 89 -9.17 6.22 -15.08
C ALA A 89 -9.84 5.22 -14.15
N TYR A 90 -11.10 5.47 -13.80
CA TYR A 90 -11.89 4.56 -12.96
C TYR A 90 -12.00 3.17 -13.60
N GLY A 91 -11.88 2.13 -12.77
CA GLY A 91 -11.85 0.73 -13.23
C GLY A 91 -10.53 0.28 -13.88
N GLN A 92 -9.60 1.19 -14.17
CA GLN A 92 -8.25 0.81 -14.65
C GLN A 92 -7.35 0.34 -13.50
N PRO A 93 -6.35 -0.52 -13.75
CA PRO A 93 -5.39 -0.93 -12.75
C PRO A 93 -4.66 0.26 -12.10
N MET A 94 -4.33 0.12 -10.82
CA MET A 94 -3.37 1.01 -10.15
C MET A 94 -1.96 0.71 -10.64
N GLU A 95 -1.30 1.72 -11.17
CA GLU A 95 0.06 1.71 -11.72
C GLU A 95 1.03 2.34 -10.72
N ILE A 96 2.25 1.80 -10.66
CA ILE A 96 3.32 2.34 -9.82
C ILE A 96 4.00 3.47 -10.57
N VAL A 97 4.28 4.57 -9.87
CA VAL A 97 5.08 5.69 -10.39
C VAL A 97 6.51 5.63 -9.84
N ASN A 98 6.67 5.24 -8.57
CA ASN A 98 7.97 5.08 -7.95
C ASN A 98 8.22 3.59 -7.62
N GLU A 99 8.82 2.86 -8.55
CA GLU A 99 9.04 1.39 -8.45
C GLU A 99 9.85 1.00 -7.22
N ALA A 100 10.86 1.79 -6.85
CA ALA A 100 11.75 1.50 -5.72
C ALA A 100 11.02 1.43 -4.37
N LEU A 101 9.89 2.12 -4.22
CA LEU A 101 9.07 2.04 -2.99
C LEU A 101 8.28 0.74 -2.89
N PHE A 102 7.98 0.09 -4.02
CA PHE A 102 7.16 -1.11 -4.06
C PHE A 102 7.97 -2.39 -4.24
N GLU A 103 9.30 -2.29 -4.40
CA GLU A 103 10.21 -3.43 -4.41
C GLU A 103 10.23 -4.11 -3.02
N GLN A 104 9.58 -5.26 -2.93
CA GLN A 104 9.64 -6.10 -1.75
C GLN A 104 10.87 -7.01 -1.82
N GLY A 105 11.65 -7.01 -0.74
CA GLY A 105 12.72 -7.98 -0.55
C GLY A 105 12.20 -9.42 -0.51
N ALA A 106 13.01 -10.37 -0.99
CA ALA A 106 12.60 -11.77 -1.13
C ALA A 106 12.24 -12.44 0.21
N TYR A 107 12.82 -11.97 1.33
CA TYR A 107 12.50 -12.46 2.66
C TYR A 107 11.16 -11.92 3.15
N SER A 108 10.93 -10.62 2.97
CA SER A 108 9.68 -9.97 3.35
C SER A 108 8.50 -10.57 2.59
N GLU A 109 8.68 -10.85 1.30
CA GLU A 109 7.66 -11.53 0.48
C GLU A 109 7.38 -12.95 0.98
N MET A 110 8.44 -13.71 1.31
CA MET A 110 8.30 -15.06 1.86
C MET A 110 7.55 -15.07 3.19
N LEU A 111 7.87 -14.13 4.10
CA LEU A 111 7.17 -14.00 5.38
C LEU A 111 5.70 -13.61 5.19
N GLU A 112 5.42 -12.65 4.32
CA GLU A 112 4.06 -12.23 4.02
C GLU A 112 3.22 -13.40 3.48
N GLN A 113 3.77 -14.18 2.53
CA GLN A 113 3.11 -15.38 2.04
C GLN A 113 2.93 -16.44 3.13
N GLN A 114 3.90 -16.63 4.02
CA GLN A 114 3.80 -17.52 5.18
C GLN A 114 2.65 -17.14 6.12
N PHE A 115 2.53 -15.87 6.49
CA PHE A 115 1.43 -15.38 7.33
C PHE A 115 0.07 -15.46 6.62
N MET A 116 0.01 -15.14 5.33
CA MET A 116 -1.23 -15.26 4.55
C MET A 116 -1.70 -16.72 4.42
N GLY A 117 -0.79 -17.66 4.19
CA GLY A 117 -1.13 -19.09 4.12
C GLY A 117 -1.57 -19.67 5.47
N LEU A 118 -0.95 -19.25 6.57
CA LEU A 118 -1.39 -19.57 7.93
C LEU A 118 -2.82 -19.06 8.20
N ARG A 119 -3.14 -17.83 7.77
CA ARG A 119 -4.47 -17.23 7.96
C ARG A 119 -5.56 -17.84 7.07
N THR A 120 -5.20 -18.35 5.90
CA THR A 120 -6.15 -18.91 4.91
C THR A 120 -6.23 -20.44 4.91
N GLY A 121 -5.37 -21.12 5.69
CA GLY A 121 -5.32 -22.59 5.77
C GLY A 121 -4.81 -23.28 4.51
N ARG A 122 -4.23 -22.53 3.56
CA ARG A 122 -3.64 -23.10 2.32
C ARG A 122 -2.21 -23.56 2.56
N THR A 123 -1.88 -24.75 2.07
CA THR A 123 -0.51 -25.28 2.05
C THR A 123 0.35 -24.42 1.15
N ILE A 124 1.42 -23.86 1.69
CA ILE A 124 2.33 -22.95 0.98
C ILE A 124 3.42 -23.80 0.33
N PHE A 125 3.54 -23.70 -0.99
CA PHE A 125 4.65 -24.30 -1.73
C PHE A 125 5.87 -23.39 -1.54
N VAL A 126 6.84 -23.83 -0.74
CA VAL A 126 8.12 -23.12 -0.57
C VAL A 126 8.89 -23.30 -1.90
N PRO A 127 9.29 -22.22 -2.59
CA PRO A 127 10.09 -22.33 -3.81
C PRO A 127 11.41 -23.06 -3.50
N GLU A 128 11.94 -23.84 -4.45
CA GLU A 128 13.26 -24.47 -4.28
C GLU A 128 14.32 -23.41 -3.93
N MET A 129 14.97 -23.56 -2.76
CA MET A 129 16.00 -22.65 -2.27
C MET A 129 17.21 -22.69 -3.21
N ASN A 130 17.32 -21.74 -4.13
CA ASN A 130 18.56 -21.49 -4.86
C ASN A 130 19.47 -20.54 -4.07
N GLU A 131 20.77 -20.53 -4.39
CA GLU A 131 21.77 -19.74 -3.64
C GLU A 131 21.48 -18.23 -3.67
N ASN A 132 20.90 -17.71 -4.75
CA ASN A 132 20.54 -16.30 -4.86
C ASN A 132 19.42 -15.92 -3.88
N PHE A 133 18.41 -16.79 -3.74
CA PHE A 133 17.34 -16.64 -2.76
C PHE A 133 17.89 -16.71 -1.34
N ALA A 134 18.76 -17.67 -1.03
CA ALA A 134 19.43 -17.78 0.28
C ALA A 134 20.27 -16.53 0.63
N ASN A 135 20.94 -15.94 -0.36
CA ASN A 135 21.78 -14.75 -0.16
C ASN A 135 20.95 -13.47 0.06
N GLY A 136 19.80 -13.35 -0.62
CA GLY A 136 18.80 -12.29 -0.35
C GLY A 136 18.23 -12.38 1.06
N LEU A 137 17.83 -13.59 1.48
CA LEU A 137 17.32 -13.89 2.83
C LEU A 137 18.31 -13.46 3.93
N MET A 138 19.60 -13.82 3.79
CA MET A 138 20.61 -13.46 4.79
C MET A 138 20.88 -11.96 4.86
N LYS A 139 20.89 -11.25 3.72
CA LYS A 139 21.11 -9.80 3.70
C LYS A 139 20.00 -9.04 4.41
N GLU A 140 18.75 -9.39 4.12
CA GLU A 140 17.58 -8.76 4.74
C GLU A 140 17.46 -9.11 6.24
N PHE A 141 17.76 -10.35 6.63
CA PHE A 141 17.80 -10.75 8.04
C PHE A 141 18.90 -10.03 8.85
N ILE A 142 20.09 -9.83 8.27
CA ILE A 142 21.17 -9.09 8.93
C ILE A 142 20.81 -7.60 9.05
N ALA A 143 20.12 -7.04 8.06
CA ALA A 143 19.66 -5.66 8.10
C ALA A 143 18.59 -5.43 9.18
N SER A 144 17.61 -6.34 9.32
CA SER A 144 16.55 -6.21 10.34
C SER A 144 17.10 -6.29 11.77
N ARG A 145 18.06 -7.19 12.03
CA ARG A 145 18.77 -7.31 13.32
C ARG A 145 19.57 -6.07 13.72
N LYS A 146 20.10 -5.31 12.74
CA LYS A 146 20.85 -4.06 13.00
C LYS A 146 19.94 -2.89 13.37
N ASN A 147 18.68 -2.89 12.94
CA ASN A 147 17.72 -1.84 13.29
C ASN A 147 17.09 -2.05 14.68
N GLU A 148 17.16 -3.25 15.26
CA GLU A 148 16.68 -3.53 16.64
C GLU A 148 17.67 -3.09 17.75
N THR A 149 18.89 -2.66 17.40
CA THR A 149 19.95 -2.32 18.37
C THR A 149 20.24 -0.82 18.53
N LYS A 150 19.34 0.06 18.10
CA LYS A 150 19.39 1.50 18.36
C LYS A 150 18.18 1.96 19.16
#